data_AF-A0A2V9HC85-F1
#
_entry.id   AF-A0A2V9HC85-F1
#
_cell.length_a   1.000
_cell.length_b   1.000
_cell.length_c   1.000
_cell.angle_alpha   90.00
_cell.angle_beta   90.00
_cell.angle_gamma   90.00
#
_symmetry.space_group_name_H-M   'P 1'
#
loop_
_entity.id
_entity.type
_entity.pdbx_description
1 polymer ?
#
loop_
_entity_poly.entity_id
_entity_poly.type
_entity_poly.pdbx_seq_one_letter_code
_entity_poly.pdbx_strand_id
1 'polypeptide(L)'
;GTPLSWPDFQDLQRSCTLCETLFVSKITGTTLSIGDRAERTTGSIVSANYFDAIGVPPMLGRGFLPGEDQGQSAHPLAVISHQLWQGRFKGDPAIVGKTQRLNGVVHTIVGVAPEGFFGTFVGWGMQFWVPASMEDIFEAGGYKLADRGARWIEAYARLKPGVTLQQAQQEFAAISGRLETEYPATNRGRAIRFWPLWQTPFNNAGTLLPTLEIMLAVVAFVLLIACANVGNLLLVRSLARRHEMSVRLAVGAGRARLWKQLLTEGLVLSLFGAAGGLLVAYWCRHALALLFPARGGVQMHLPGEIDWRVLALSAGVCLATTLLMGLVPVLQTGKIDLAQSMKMESAGVVSGRERAWVRSGLVLVQVSLSFVLLVGAGLLKQSLLKVRTASPGFNTRGVQDTAIDLLSAGYTPARAQTFQDALLERVRALPGVESAAFAKMTPLSYVSSATAPIVVDGYQPPPEESPTVEYNEVGDDYFVTMGIPLVAGREFTRADDEKATLAAVVNETMAQRYWRGRNPLGERLQLKGRWMQVVGVAKDSKYSSVREKPTPFFFVPLRQNSLRGSVLNIRTPLAPQTMATAIAREVHALDS
;
A
#
# COMPACT_ATOMS: atom_id res chain seq x y z
N GLY A 1 -2.27 14.08 2.66
CA GLY A 1 -3.43 14.74 3.28
C GLY A 1 -3.59 14.17 4.67
N THR A 2 -4.10 14.94 5.63
CA THR A 2 -4.37 14.41 6.99
C THR A 2 -5.81 13.89 7.09
N PRO A 3 -6.10 12.89 7.94
CA PRO A 3 -7.45 12.38 8.16
C PRO A 3 -8.43 13.46 8.67
N LEU A 4 -9.74 13.17 8.60
CA LEU A 4 -10.80 14.05 9.09
C LEU A 4 -11.21 13.67 10.53
N SER A 5 -11.83 14.59 11.27
CA SER A 5 -12.45 14.30 12.58
C SER A 5 -13.92 13.92 12.42
N TRP A 6 -14.46 13.11 13.32
CA TRP A 6 -15.88 12.72 13.27
C TRP A 6 -16.84 13.93 13.40
N PRO A 7 -16.59 14.92 14.29
CA PRO A 7 -17.43 16.13 14.34
C PRO A 7 -17.37 16.96 13.05
N ASP A 8 -16.20 17.11 12.42
CA ASP A 8 -16.10 17.82 11.14
C ASP A 8 -16.89 17.08 10.04
N PHE A 9 -16.86 15.74 10.03
CA PHE A 9 -17.68 14.94 9.11
C PHE A 9 -19.18 15.16 9.31
N GLN A 10 -19.66 15.23 10.55
CA GLN A 10 -21.07 15.51 10.83
C GLN A 10 -21.48 16.91 10.34
N ASP A 11 -20.60 17.91 10.49
CA ASP A 11 -20.84 19.25 9.96
C ASP A 11 -20.89 19.26 8.43
N LEU A 12 -20.06 18.47 7.76
CA LEU A 12 -20.11 18.27 6.31
C LEU A 12 -21.42 17.60 5.88
N GLN A 13 -21.86 16.56 6.58
CA GLN A 13 -23.14 15.89 6.29
C GLN A 13 -24.33 16.84 6.40
N ARG A 14 -24.31 17.78 7.36
CA ARG A 14 -25.37 18.78 7.54
C ARG A 14 -25.30 19.94 6.54
N SER A 15 -24.09 20.31 6.11
CA SER A 15 -23.86 21.54 5.34
C SER A 15 -23.68 21.32 3.84
N CYS A 16 -23.21 20.14 3.40
CA CYS A 16 -22.98 19.87 1.99
C CYS A 16 -24.31 19.72 1.26
N THR A 17 -24.54 20.57 0.25
CA THR A 17 -25.72 20.51 -0.61
C THR A 17 -25.43 19.88 -1.96
N LEU A 18 -24.17 19.86 -2.40
CA LEU A 18 -23.77 19.30 -3.70
C LEU A 18 -23.44 17.80 -3.64
N CYS A 19 -23.32 17.23 -2.45
CA CYS A 19 -23.13 15.81 -2.21
C CYS A 19 -24.48 15.09 -2.28
N GLU A 20 -24.53 13.97 -3.00
CA GLU A 20 -25.65 13.02 -2.93
C GLU A 20 -25.52 12.18 -1.65
N THR A 21 -24.32 11.66 -1.37
CA THR A 21 -24.04 10.92 -0.14
C THR A 21 -22.65 11.24 0.40
N LEU A 22 -22.51 11.16 1.72
CA LEU A 22 -21.27 11.28 2.47
C LEU A 22 -21.19 10.10 3.44
N PHE A 23 -20.06 9.40 3.44
CA PHE A 23 -19.82 8.25 4.31
C PHE A 23 -18.35 8.20 4.71
N VAL A 24 -18.03 7.41 5.73
CA VAL A 24 -16.65 7.24 6.19
C VAL A 24 -16.27 5.78 6.25
N SER A 25 -14.97 5.55 6.20
CA SER A 25 -14.38 4.24 6.44
C SER A 25 -13.01 4.47 7.05
N LYS A 26 -12.63 3.58 7.97
CA LYS A 26 -11.31 3.54 8.58
C LYS A 26 -10.85 2.09 8.63
N ILE A 27 -9.66 1.79 8.13
CA ILE A 27 -9.04 0.47 8.30
C ILE A 27 -8.75 0.27 9.79
N THR A 28 -9.13 -0.89 10.32
CA THR A 28 -8.76 -1.35 11.66
C THR A 28 -8.27 -2.80 11.61
N GLY A 29 -7.51 -3.21 12.62
CA GLY A 29 -7.09 -4.58 12.83
C GLY A 29 -7.61 -5.09 14.17
N THR A 30 -7.93 -6.37 14.27
CA THR A 30 -8.33 -6.97 15.53
C THR A 30 -7.96 -8.45 15.60
N THR A 31 -8.19 -9.05 16.76
CA THR A 31 -8.20 -10.49 16.94
C THR A 31 -9.63 -11.04 16.82
N LEU A 32 -9.81 -11.96 15.89
CA LEU A 32 -11.03 -12.74 15.68
C LEU A 32 -10.86 -14.10 16.37
N SER A 33 -11.73 -14.40 17.33
CA SER A 33 -11.70 -15.66 18.11
C SER A 33 -12.79 -16.62 17.64
N ILE A 34 -12.44 -17.68 16.92
CA ILE A 34 -13.40 -18.70 16.47
C ILE A 34 -13.01 -20.03 17.11
N GLY A 35 -13.84 -20.52 18.04
CA GLY A 35 -13.53 -21.71 18.83
C GLY A 35 -12.34 -21.47 19.76
N ASP A 36 -11.34 -22.35 19.67
CA ASP A 36 -10.09 -22.32 20.43
C ASP A 36 -8.98 -21.49 19.76
N ARG A 37 -9.25 -20.87 18.60
CA ARG A 37 -8.25 -20.15 17.81
C ARG A 37 -8.53 -18.66 17.73
N ALA A 38 -7.55 -17.87 18.15
CA ALA A 38 -7.48 -16.43 17.97
C ALA A 38 -6.57 -16.10 16.77
N GLU A 39 -7.09 -15.39 15.79
CA GLU A 39 -6.34 -14.97 14.60
C GLU A 39 -6.47 -13.48 14.36
N ARG A 40 -5.36 -12.85 13.93
CA ARG A 40 -5.37 -11.45 13.54
C ARG A 40 -6.11 -11.28 12.21
N THR A 41 -7.03 -10.34 12.16
CA THR A 41 -7.84 -10.03 11.00
C THR A 41 -7.91 -8.51 10.78
N THR A 42 -8.15 -8.10 9.54
CA THR A 42 -8.38 -6.70 9.17
C THR A 42 -9.86 -6.47 8.92
N GLY A 43 -10.37 -5.31 9.33
CA GLY A 43 -11.73 -4.88 9.05
C GLY A 43 -11.80 -3.37 8.91
N SER A 44 -13.02 -2.84 8.91
CA SER A 44 -13.22 -1.40 8.82
C SER A 44 -14.28 -0.86 9.77
N ILE A 45 -13.98 0.28 10.37
CA ILE A 45 -14.95 1.11 11.10
C ILE A 45 -15.63 2.02 10.08
N VAL A 46 -16.95 2.05 10.02
CA VAL A 46 -17.71 2.77 8.98
C VAL A 46 -18.90 3.56 9.54
N SER A 47 -19.38 4.56 8.80
CA SER A 47 -20.67 5.21 9.11
C SER A 47 -21.84 4.25 8.84
N ALA A 48 -22.99 4.51 9.48
CA ALA A 48 -24.16 3.63 9.37
C ALA A 48 -24.61 3.46 7.91
N ASN A 49 -24.59 4.54 7.14
CA ASN A 49 -25.01 4.55 5.74
C ASN A 49 -23.98 3.95 4.75
N TYR A 50 -22.89 3.34 5.21
CA TYR A 50 -21.77 2.92 4.34
C TYR A 50 -22.21 2.05 3.16
N PHE A 51 -22.90 0.93 3.44
CA PHE A 51 -23.31 -0.04 2.41
C PHE A 51 -24.31 0.55 1.41
N ASP A 52 -25.25 1.36 1.89
CA ASP A 52 -26.24 2.04 1.05
C ASP A 52 -25.57 3.12 0.19
N ALA A 53 -24.66 3.92 0.76
CA ALA A 53 -23.98 5.01 0.07
C ALA A 53 -23.05 4.52 -1.06
N ILE A 54 -22.41 3.37 -0.90
CA ILE A 54 -21.61 2.74 -1.95
C ILE A 54 -22.46 1.93 -2.94
N GLY A 55 -23.70 1.58 -2.58
CA GLY A 55 -24.60 0.77 -3.41
C GLY A 55 -24.24 -0.72 -3.39
N VAL A 56 -23.73 -1.23 -2.25
CA VAL A 56 -23.33 -2.62 -2.07
C VAL A 56 -24.11 -3.19 -0.86
N PRO A 57 -25.42 -3.46 -1.01
CA PRO A 57 -26.21 -4.03 0.06
C PRO A 57 -25.70 -5.43 0.45
N PRO A 58 -25.70 -5.81 1.74
CA PRO A 58 -25.36 -7.17 2.16
C PRO A 58 -26.24 -8.23 1.46
N MET A 59 -25.63 -9.33 1.02
CA MET A 59 -26.32 -10.42 0.32
C MET A 59 -27.17 -11.29 1.27
N LEU A 60 -26.83 -11.29 2.57
CA LEU A 60 -27.63 -11.85 3.65
C LEU A 60 -27.78 -10.80 4.74
N GLY A 61 -28.97 -10.72 5.35
CA GLY A 61 -29.25 -9.80 6.45
C GLY A 61 -29.39 -8.35 6.00
N ARG A 62 -28.73 -7.42 6.71
CA ARG A 62 -28.80 -5.98 6.46
C ARG A 62 -27.47 -5.27 6.70
N GLY A 63 -27.36 -4.05 6.19
CA GLY A 63 -26.34 -3.09 6.61
C GLY A 63 -26.66 -2.47 7.97
N PHE A 64 -25.93 -1.42 8.34
CA PHE A 64 -26.20 -0.67 9.57
C PHE A 64 -27.36 0.31 9.37
N LEU A 65 -28.18 0.48 10.41
CA LEU A 65 -29.32 1.39 10.41
C LEU A 65 -28.90 2.80 10.84
N PRO A 66 -29.61 3.85 10.39
CA PRO A 66 -29.35 5.21 10.84
C PRO A 66 -29.31 5.32 12.37
N GLY A 67 -28.25 5.93 12.90
CA GLY A 67 -28.02 6.07 14.34
C GLY A 67 -27.18 4.96 14.97
N GLU A 68 -27.01 3.80 14.31
CA GLU A 68 -26.15 2.70 14.81
C GLU A 68 -24.65 3.05 14.79
N ASP A 69 -24.26 4.22 14.26
CA ASP A 69 -22.91 4.77 14.27
C ASP A 69 -22.69 5.86 15.34
N GLN A 70 -23.63 6.02 16.26
CA GLN A 70 -23.58 7.00 17.35
C GLN A 70 -23.48 6.33 18.72
N GLY A 71 -22.99 7.10 19.71
CA GLY A 71 -22.81 6.63 21.09
C GLY A 71 -21.54 5.81 21.28
N GLN A 72 -21.01 5.83 22.50
CA GLN A 72 -19.80 5.10 22.84
C GLN A 72 -20.11 3.61 23.05
N SER A 73 -19.51 2.74 22.24
CA SER A 73 -19.69 1.28 22.31
C SER A 73 -21.16 0.82 22.29
N ALA A 74 -22.07 1.63 21.72
CA ALA A 74 -23.50 1.45 21.87
C ALA A 74 -24.08 0.32 20.99
N HIS A 75 -23.43 0.03 19.86
CA HIS A 75 -23.94 -0.88 18.85
C HIS A 75 -22.88 -1.93 18.46
N PRO A 76 -22.70 -3.00 19.26
CA PRO A 76 -21.77 -4.07 18.95
C PRO A 76 -22.33 -4.96 17.82
N LEU A 77 -22.31 -4.42 16.60
CA LEU A 77 -22.82 -5.03 15.38
C LEU A 77 -21.68 -5.21 14.38
N ALA A 78 -21.76 -6.27 13.58
CA ALA A 78 -20.78 -6.52 12.52
C ALA A 78 -21.45 -6.99 11.23
N VAL A 79 -20.92 -6.53 10.10
CA VAL A 79 -21.13 -7.16 8.79
C VAL A 79 -19.86 -7.93 8.45
N ILE A 80 -19.95 -9.19 8.04
CA ILE A 80 -18.77 -10.00 7.69
C ILE A 80 -18.61 -10.11 6.17
N SER A 81 -17.38 -10.32 5.70
CA SER A 81 -17.13 -10.55 4.28
C SER A 81 -17.64 -11.92 3.84
N HIS A 82 -17.96 -12.06 2.55
CA HIS A 82 -18.27 -13.35 1.95
C HIS A 82 -17.13 -14.37 2.18
N GLN A 83 -15.88 -13.93 2.11
CA GLN A 83 -14.71 -14.79 2.30
C GLN A 83 -14.61 -15.33 3.74
N LEU A 84 -14.86 -14.47 4.73
CA LEU A 84 -14.85 -14.89 6.14
C LEU A 84 -16.01 -15.86 6.42
N TRP A 85 -17.19 -15.56 5.88
CA TRP A 85 -18.37 -16.41 5.98
C TRP A 85 -18.15 -17.81 5.39
N GLN A 86 -17.64 -17.90 4.16
CA GLN A 86 -17.33 -19.18 3.52
C GLN A 86 -16.19 -19.91 4.22
N GLY A 87 -15.07 -19.21 4.49
CA GLY A 87 -13.84 -19.84 4.97
C GLY A 87 -13.89 -20.27 6.43
N ARG A 88 -14.53 -19.49 7.31
CA ARG A 88 -14.51 -19.75 8.77
C ARG A 88 -15.86 -20.17 9.32
N PHE A 89 -16.94 -19.64 8.78
CA PHE A 89 -18.30 -20.01 9.18
C PHE A 89 -18.90 -21.09 8.27
N LYS A 90 -18.11 -21.68 7.37
CA LYS A 90 -18.49 -22.78 6.46
C LYS A 90 -19.73 -22.47 5.62
N GLY A 91 -19.97 -21.19 5.32
CA GLY A 91 -21.13 -20.77 4.53
C GLY A 91 -22.48 -20.97 5.24
N ASP A 92 -22.51 -20.94 6.57
CA ASP A 92 -23.75 -21.13 7.34
C ASP A 92 -24.83 -20.08 6.99
N PRO A 93 -25.96 -20.46 6.37
CA PRO A 93 -27.00 -19.50 5.98
C PRO A 93 -27.71 -18.86 7.18
N ALA A 94 -27.62 -19.47 8.37
CA ALA A 94 -28.18 -18.94 9.61
C ALA A 94 -27.19 -18.05 10.39
N ILE A 95 -26.14 -17.55 9.74
CA ILE A 95 -25.11 -16.72 10.40
C ILE A 95 -25.65 -15.37 10.90
N VAL A 96 -26.68 -14.82 10.25
CA VAL A 96 -27.29 -13.55 10.64
C VAL A 96 -28.01 -13.72 11.99
N GLY A 97 -27.73 -12.82 12.93
CA GLY A 97 -28.21 -12.88 14.32
C GLY A 97 -27.29 -13.68 15.25
N LYS A 98 -26.31 -14.43 14.73
CA LYS A 98 -25.29 -15.08 15.56
C LYS A 98 -24.27 -14.07 16.06
N THR A 99 -23.62 -14.42 17.16
CA THR A 99 -22.63 -13.56 17.80
C THR A 99 -21.21 -14.03 17.52
N GLN A 100 -20.30 -13.07 17.35
CA GLN A 100 -18.87 -13.31 17.18
C GLN A 100 -18.09 -12.37 18.10
N ARG A 101 -17.10 -12.92 18.84
CA ARG A 101 -16.19 -12.10 19.63
C ARG A 101 -15.13 -11.47 18.72
N LEU A 102 -15.10 -10.15 18.70
CA LEU A 102 -14.11 -9.32 18.02
C LEU A 102 -13.52 -8.40 19.07
N ASN A 103 -12.19 -8.38 19.21
CA ASN A 103 -11.52 -7.45 20.12
C ASN A 103 -12.01 -7.55 21.59
N GLY A 104 -12.27 -8.79 22.05
CA GLY A 104 -12.83 -9.03 23.38
C GLY A 104 -14.34 -8.76 23.53
N VAL A 105 -14.98 -8.04 22.61
CA VAL A 105 -16.41 -7.67 22.66
C VAL A 105 -17.25 -8.59 21.77
N VAL A 106 -18.41 -9.00 22.28
CA VAL A 106 -19.35 -9.86 21.55
C VAL A 106 -20.16 -8.99 20.60
N HIS A 107 -19.99 -9.21 19.29
CA HIS A 107 -20.72 -8.50 18.24
C HIS A 107 -21.79 -9.39 17.63
N THR A 108 -22.96 -8.83 17.31
CA THR A 108 -24.00 -9.53 16.54
C THR A 108 -23.75 -9.36 15.05
N ILE A 109 -23.70 -10.47 14.31
CA ILE A 109 -23.56 -10.45 12.85
C ILE A 109 -24.92 -10.06 12.26
N VAL A 110 -25.01 -8.87 11.66
CA VAL A 110 -26.26 -8.35 11.08
C VAL A 110 -26.34 -8.56 9.57
N GLY A 111 -25.22 -8.87 8.92
CA GLY A 111 -25.22 -9.17 7.49
C GLY A 111 -23.92 -9.78 6.97
N VAL A 112 -23.98 -10.26 5.72
CA VAL A 112 -22.84 -10.77 4.95
C VAL A 112 -22.69 -9.92 3.70
N ALA A 113 -21.52 -9.33 3.50
CA ALA A 113 -21.24 -8.53 2.30
C ALA A 113 -21.20 -9.41 1.04
N PRO A 114 -21.54 -8.86 -0.15
CA PRO A 114 -21.54 -9.61 -1.41
C PRO A 114 -20.18 -10.21 -1.77
N GLU A 115 -20.22 -11.27 -2.60
CA GLU A 115 -19.02 -11.80 -3.23
C GLU A 115 -18.32 -10.73 -4.08
N GLY A 116 -16.98 -10.70 -4.02
CA GLY A 116 -16.16 -9.72 -4.75
C GLY A 116 -16.05 -8.34 -4.08
N PHE A 117 -16.77 -8.09 -2.99
CA PHE A 117 -16.61 -6.86 -2.21
C PHE A 117 -15.55 -7.02 -1.11
N PHE A 118 -14.46 -6.24 -1.21
CA PHE A 118 -13.32 -6.29 -0.30
C PHE A 118 -13.16 -5.01 0.55
N GLY A 119 -14.06 -4.03 0.41
CA GLY A 119 -13.98 -2.73 1.06
C GLY A 119 -13.52 -1.60 0.14
N THR A 120 -13.37 -0.40 0.71
CA THR A 120 -13.11 0.86 -0.01
C THR A 120 -11.63 1.24 -0.13
N PHE A 121 -10.72 0.44 0.42
CA PHE A 121 -9.27 0.66 0.37
C PHE A 121 -8.62 -0.30 -0.65
N VAL A 122 -8.07 0.24 -1.74
CA VAL A 122 -7.47 -0.58 -2.81
C VAL A 122 -6.23 -1.28 -2.30
N GLY A 123 -6.16 -2.58 -2.57
CA GLY A 123 -5.08 -3.45 -2.13
C GLY A 123 -5.26 -4.04 -0.73
N TRP A 124 -6.35 -3.73 -0.02
CA TRP A 124 -6.66 -4.28 1.31
C TRP A 124 -8.00 -5.02 1.28
N GLY A 125 -8.00 -6.28 1.71
CA GLY A 125 -9.23 -7.07 1.90
C GLY A 125 -9.75 -6.95 3.32
N MET A 126 -10.93 -6.35 3.48
CA MET A 126 -11.64 -6.29 4.76
C MET A 126 -12.41 -7.59 5.00
N GLN A 127 -12.25 -8.17 6.19
CA GLN A 127 -12.99 -9.38 6.59
C GLN A 127 -14.27 -9.07 7.35
N PHE A 128 -14.40 -7.86 7.88
CA PHE A 128 -15.58 -7.39 8.58
C PHE A 128 -15.68 -5.87 8.56
N TRP A 129 -16.87 -5.37 8.86
CA TRP A 129 -17.17 -3.95 9.09
C TRP A 129 -17.92 -3.81 10.41
N VAL A 130 -17.63 -2.74 11.15
CA VAL A 130 -18.30 -2.35 12.40
C VAL A 130 -18.71 -0.87 12.33
N PRO A 131 -19.77 -0.45 13.03
CA PRO A 131 -20.18 0.95 12.99
C PRO A 131 -19.23 1.86 13.80
N ALA A 132 -19.20 3.15 13.48
CA ALA A 132 -18.33 4.13 14.12
C ALA A 132 -18.49 4.24 15.64
N SER A 133 -19.68 3.90 16.17
CA SER A 133 -19.92 3.81 17.62
C SER A 133 -18.95 2.87 18.34
N MET A 134 -18.38 1.89 17.62
CA MET A 134 -17.43 0.90 18.16
C MET A 134 -15.97 1.36 18.10
N GLU A 135 -15.68 2.61 17.71
CA GLU A 135 -14.30 3.10 17.55
C GLU A 135 -13.41 2.84 18.76
N ASP A 136 -13.90 3.07 19.98
CA ASP A 136 -13.11 2.94 21.21
C ASP A 136 -12.74 1.50 21.56
N ILE A 137 -13.44 0.52 20.98
CA ILE A 137 -13.07 -0.89 21.04
C ILE A 137 -11.89 -1.14 20.10
N PHE A 138 -11.95 -0.63 18.87
CA PHE A 138 -11.02 -0.96 17.77
C PHE A 138 -9.81 -0.04 17.65
N GLU A 139 -9.83 1.11 18.31
CA GLU A 139 -8.78 2.10 18.23
C GLU A 139 -8.30 2.51 19.64
N ALA A 140 -6.99 2.67 19.78
CA ALA A 140 -6.40 3.19 20.99
C ALA A 140 -6.56 4.72 21.08
N GLY A 141 -6.53 5.27 22.30
CA GLY A 141 -6.51 6.72 22.53
C GLY A 141 -7.79 7.34 23.10
N GLY A 142 -8.73 6.51 23.57
CA GLY A 142 -10.00 6.98 24.16
C GLY A 142 -11.09 7.20 23.11
N TYR A 143 -12.25 7.68 23.56
CA TYR A 143 -13.42 7.88 22.70
C TYR A 143 -13.25 9.13 21.81
N LYS A 144 -13.09 8.92 20.49
CA LYS A 144 -12.76 10.00 19.54
C LYS A 144 -13.94 10.65 18.84
N LEU A 145 -15.13 10.06 18.90
CA LEU A 145 -16.29 10.58 18.16
C LEU A 145 -16.72 11.97 18.62
N ALA A 146 -16.48 12.31 19.89
CA ALA A 146 -16.76 13.64 20.45
C ALA A 146 -15.58 14.62 20.37
N ASP A 147 -14.37 14.16 20.04
CA ASP A 147 -13.17 14.98 20.01
C ASP A 147 -12.91 15.53 18.59
N ARG A 148 -13.22 16.80 18.36
CA ARG A 148 -12.95 17.49 17.07
C ARG A 148 -11.45 17.61 16.76
N GLY A 149 -10.59 17.53 17.77
CA GLY A 149 -9.14 17.48 17.60
C GLY A 149 -8.65 16.12 17.08
N ALA A 150 -9.40 15.05 17.35
CA ALA A 150 -9.06 13.68 16.97
C ALA A 150 -9.39 13.41 15.50
N ARG A 151 -8.35 13.26 14.67
CA ARG A 151 -8.46 13.04 13.23
C ARG A 151 -8.06 11.63 12.88
N TRP A 152 -9.04 10.80 12.54
CA TRP A 152 -8.84 9.37 12.45
C TRP A 152 -9.66 8.70 11.34
N ILE A 153 -10.56 9.42 10.66
CA ILE A 153 -11.43 8.86 9.61
C ILE A 153 -11.05 9.32 8.21
N GLU A 154 -11.23 8.43 7.24
CA GLU A 154 -11.22 8.74 5.82
C GLU A 154 -12.67 8.94 5.32
N ALA A 155 -12.95 10.12 4.77
CA ALA A 155 -14.28 10.50 4.28
C ALA A 155 -14.39 10.34 2.76
N TYR A 156 -15.57 9.94 2.33
CA TYR A 156 -15.93 9.70 0.94
C TYR A 156 -17.21 10.46 0.61
N ALA A 157 -17.28 10.97 -0.61
CA ALA A 157 -18.41 11.74 -1.08
C ALA A 157 -18.82 11.28 -2.49
N ARG A 158 -20.10 11.03 -2.70
CA ARG A 158 -20.71 10.92 -4.03
C ARG A 158 -21.30 12.27 -4.38
N LEU A 159 -20.82 12.90 -5.44
CA LEU A 159 -21.37 14.18 -5.92
C LEU A 159 -22.69 13.94 -6.66
N LYS A 160 -23.62 14.90 -6.57
CA LYS A 160 -24.86 14.86 -7.35
C LYS A 160 -24.56 14.85 -8.86
N PRO A 161 -25.45 14.26 -9.68
CA PRO A 161 -25.30 14.28 -11.14
C PRO A 161 -25.11 15.71 -11.68
N GLY A 162 -24.10 15.90 -12.53
CA GLY A 162 -23.79 17.20 -13.15
C GLY A 162 -22.94 18.16 -12.30
N VAL A 163 -22.65 17.83 -11.03
CA VAL A 163 -21.75 18.63 -10.20
C VAL A 163 -20.29 18.34 -10.57
N THR A 164 -19.55 19.41 -10.87
CA THR A 164 -18.12 19.33 -11.14
C THR A 164 -17.28 19.27 -9.85
N LEU A 165 -16.09 18.68 -9.93
CA LEU A 165 -15.13 18.65 -8.83
C LEU A 165 -14.80 20.07 -8.31
N GLN A 166 -14.72 21.04 -9.20
CA GLN A 166 -14.41 22.43 -8.87
C GLN A 166 -15.53 23.07 -8.04
N GLN A 167 -16.80 22.85 -8.39
CA GLN A 167 -17.94 23.34 -7.61
C GLN A 167 -17.96 22.74 -6.21
N ALA A 168 -17.75 21.41 -6.10
CA ALA A 168 -17.66 20.74 -4.81
C ALA A 168 -16.49 21.28 -3.96
N GLN A 169 -15.32 21.52 -4.58
CA GLN A 169 -14.15 22.09 -3.91
C GLN A 169 -14.41 23.52 -3.40
N GLN A 170 -15.20 24.32 -4.11
CA GLN A 170 -15.60 25.66 -3.67
C GLN A 170 -16.56 25.61 -2.47
N GLU A 171 -17.56 24.73 -2.50
CA GLU A 171 -18.48 24.55 -1.36
C GLU A 171 -17.71 24.09 -0.10
N PHE A 172 -16.80 23.13 -0.23
CA PHE A 172 -15.99 22.66 0.89
C PHE A 172 -14.97 23.68 1.37
N ALA A 173 -14.48 24.56 0.50
CA ALA A 173 -13.65 25.70 0.93
C ALA A 173 -14.47 26.68 1.80
N ALA A 174 -15.72 26.97 1.42
CA ALA A 174 -16.62 27.79 2.21
C ALA A 174 -16.95 27.13 3.56
N ILE A 175 -17.24 25.82 3.59
CA ILE A 175 -17.47 25.08 4.84
C ILE A 175 -16.20 25.07 5.71
N SER A 176 -15.02 24.85 5.12
CA SER A 176 -13.75 24.87 5.85
C SER A 176 -13.48 26.23 6.49
N GLY A 177 -13.73 27.34 5.77
CA GLY A 177 -13.59 28.70 6.30
C GLY A 177 -14.57 29.01 7.44
N ARG A 178 -15.81 28.49 7.35
CA ARG A 178 -16.78 28.56 8.45
C ARG A 178 -16.30 27.78 9.67
N LEU A 179 -15.84 26.54 9.50
CA LEU A 179 -15.32 25.71 10.59
C LEU A 179 -14.06 26.30 11.23
N GLU A 180 -13.20 26.97 10.46
CA GLU A 180 -12.05 27.71 10.99
C GLU A 180 -12.48 28.87 11.89
N THR A 181 -13.56 29.57 11.53
CA THR A 181 -14.10 30.68 12.33
C THR A 181 -14.82 30.20 13.58
N GLU A 182 -15.62 29.14 13.48
CA GLU A 182 -16.37 28.57 14.60
C GLU A 182 -15.49 27.77 15.57
N TYR A 183 -14.49 27.05 15.05
CA TYR A 183 -13.62 26.15 15.81
C TYR A 183 -12.13 26.46 15.58
N PRO A 184 -11.67 27.68 15.90
CA PRO A 184 -10.30 28.12 15.60
C PRO A 184 -9.21 27.29 16.31
N ALA A 185 -9.53 26.68 17.45
CA ALA A 185 -8.58 25.83 18.18
C ALA A 185 -8.22 24.55 17.42
N THR A 186 -9.16 23.99 16.66
CA THR A 186 -8.99 22.71 15.97
C THR A 186 -8.83 22.88 14.46
N ASN A 187 -9.46 23.88 13.84
CA ASN A 187 -9.62 23.96 12.38
C ASN A 187 -8.84 25.11 11.71
N ARG A 188 -8.11 25.94 12.48
CA ARG A 188 -7.29 27.03 11.91
C ARG A 188 -6.25 26.53 10.92
N GLY A 189 -6.15 27.20 9.77
CA GLY A 189 -5.22 26.86 8.69
C GLY A 189 -5.49 25.51 8.03
N ARG A 190 -6.68 24.93 8.23
CA ARG A 190 -7.06 23.63 7.65
C ARG A 190 -8.09 23.82 6.54
N ALA A 191 -7.79 23.22 5.40
CA ALA A 191 -8.70 23.16 4.27
C ALA A 191 -8.97 21.69 3.88
N ILE A 192 -10.20 21.41 3.51
CA ILE A 192 -10.59 20.11 2.97
C ILE A 192 -10.39 20.13 1.45
N ARG A 193 -9.71 19.10 0.92
CA ARG A 193 -9.48 18.95 -0.52
C ARG A 193 -10.12 17.67 -1.03
N PHE A 194 -10.77 17.79 -2.19
CA PHE A 194 -11.26 16.64 -2.93
C PHE A 194 -10.15 15.98 -3.74
N TRP A 195 -10.23 14.66 -3.77
CA TRP A 195 -9.44 13.81 -4.64
C TRP A 195 -10.40 12.85 -5.35
N PRO A 196 -10.21 12.59 -6.65
CA PRO A 196 -10.79 11.39 -7.25
C PRO A 196 -10.42 10.17 -6.41
N LEU A 197 -11.35 9.24 -6.21
CA LEU A 197 -11.18 8.10 -5.30
C LEU A 197 -9.86 7.34 -5.50
N TRP A 198 -9.44 7.17 -6.76
CA TRP A 198 -8.20 6.47 -7.14
C TRP A 198 -6.91 7.27 -6.89
N GLN A 199 -6.99 8.59 -6.70
CA GLN A 199 -5.86 9.48 -6.37
C GLN A 199 -5.79 9.83 -4.88
N THR A 200 -6.70 9.30 -4.06
CA THR A 200 -6.75 9.65 -2.64
C THR A 200 -5.44 9.26 -1.93
N PRO A 201 -4.88 10.11 -1.05
CA PRO A 201 -3.60 9.85 -0.38
C PRO A 201 -3.59 8.61 0.53
N PHE A 202 -4.76 8.18 1.01
CA PHE A 202 -4.92 6.99 1.85
C PHE A 202 -5.12 5.70 1.04
N ASN A 203 -5.16 5.80 -0.29
CA ASN A 203 -5.41 4.68 -1.18
C ASN A 203 -4.16 4.36 -2.01
N ASN A 204 -3.79 3.08 -2.07
CA ASN A 204 -2.50 2.67 -2.63
C ASN A 204 -2.42 2.80 -4.17
N ALA A 205 -3.53 3.08 -4.86
CA ALA A 205 -3.56 3.21 -6.31
C ALA A 205 -2.57 4.29 -6.81
N GLY A 206 -2.56 5.48 -6.21
CA GLY A 206 -1.62 6.55 -6.56
C GLY A 206 -0.15 6.20 -6.35
N THR A 207 0.15 5.39 -5.32
CA THR A 207 1.53 4.92 -5.05
C THR A 207 1.97 3.78 -5.97
N LEU A 208 1.03 2.94 -6.42
CA LEU A 208 1.30 1.78 -7.27
C LEU A 208 1.38 2.17 -8.75
N LEU A 209 0.62 3.18 -9.18
CA LEU A 209 0.54 3.61 -10.59
C LEU A 209 1.92 3.85 -11.23
N PRO A 210 2.85 4.63 -10.64
CA PRO A 210 4.16 4.84 -11.24
C PRO A 210 4.97 3.54 -11.40
N THR A 211 4.83 2.62 -10.45
CA THR A 211 5.48 1.30 -10.53
C THR A 211 4.87 0.45 -11.64
N LEU A 212 3.54 0.46 -11.78
CA LEU A 212 2.82 -0.25 -12.85
C LEU A 212 3.13 0.33 -14.23
N GLU A 213 3.27 1.65 -14.35
CA GLU A 213 3.68 2.33 -15.59
C GLU A 213 5.09 1.92 -16.04
N ILE A 214 6.04 1.88 -15.10
CA ILE A 214 7.40 1.40 -15.37
C ILE A 214 7.37 -0.08 -15.79
N MET A 215 6.60 -0.92 -15.10
CA MET A 215 6.43 -2.33 -15.48
C MET A 215 5.83 -2.47 -16.89
N LEU A 216 4.81 -1.67 -17.23
CA LEU A 216 4.21 -1.67 -18.55
C LEU A 216 5.22 -1.28 -19.64
N ALA A 217 6.03 -0.25 -19.40
CA ALA A 217 7.10 0.15 -20.32
C ALA A 217 8.13 -0.97 -20.54
N VAL A 218 8.54 -1.66 -19.46
CA VAL A 218 9.44 -2.80 -19.54
C VAL A 218 8.82 -3.94 -20.37
N VAL A 219 7.56 -4.29 -20.10
CA VAL A 219 6.83 -5.32 -20.85
C VAL A 219 6.71 -4.95 -22.33
N ALA A 220 6.42 -3.69 -22.65
CA ALA A 220 6.35 -3.20 -24.03
C ALA A 220 7.70 -3.35 -24.76
N PHE A 221 8.82 -3.02 -24.12
CA PHE A 221 10.15 -3.22 -24.72
C PHE A 221 10.47 -4.70 -24.95
N VAL A 222 10.17 -5.56 -23.97
CA VAL A 222 10.35 -7.01 -24.12
C VAL A 222 9.51 -7.56 -25.28
N LEU A 223 8.26 -7.11 -25.40
CA LEU A 223 7.37 -7.48 -26.50
C LEU A 223 7.94 -7.04 -27.86
N LEU A 224 8.42 -5.80 -27.98
CA LEU A 224 9.04 -5.30 -29.22
C LEU A 224 10.29 -6.09 -29.60
N ILE A 225 11.14 -6.44 -28.63
CA ILE A 225 12.32 -7.30 -28.86
C ILE A 225 11.89 -8.68 -29.35
N ALA A 226 10.87 -9.28 -28.73
CA ALA A 226 10.33 -10.57 -29.15
C ALA A 226 9.76 -10.50 -30.58
N CYS A 227 8.99 -9.45 -30.91
CA CYS A 227 8.47 -9.23 -32.26
C CYS A 227 9.57 -9.04 -33.30
N ALA A 228 10.64 -8.30 -32.97
CA ALA A 228 11.80 -8.14 -33.84
C ALA A 228 12.51 -9.48 -34.09
N ASN A 229 12.70 -10.30 -33.04
CA ASN A 229 13.29 -11.63 -33.15
C ASN A 229 12.47 -12.56 -34.04
N VAL A 230 11.17 -12.67 -33.78
CA VAL A 230 10.24 -13.49 -34.57
C VAL A 230 10.19 -12.99 -36.01
N GLY A 231 10.13 -11.67 -36.21
CA GLY A 231 10.16 -11.08 -37.54
C GLY A 231 11.42 -11.40 -38.32
N ASN A 232 12.59 -11.32 -37.67
CA ASN A 232 13.86 -11.70 -38.28
C ASN A 232 13.88 -13.19 -38.67
N LEU A 233 13.40 -14.08 -37.80
CA LEU A 233 13.33 -15.53 -38.08
C LEU A 233 12.36 -15.86 -39.23
N LEU A 234 11.18 -15.24 -39.24
CA LEU A 234 10.20 -15.41 -40.32
C LEU A 234 10.76 -14.88 -41.65
N LEU A 235 11.45 -13.75 -41.62
CA LEU A 235 12.14 -13.19 -42.78
C LEU A 235 13.20 -14.17 -43.31
N VAL A 236 14.07 -14.72 -42.45
CA VAL A 236 15.09 -15.71 -42.84
C VAL A 236 14.46 -16.98 -43.43
N ARG A 237 13.41 -17.53 -42.79
CA ARG A 237 12.69 -18.70 -43.32
C ARG A 237 12.04 -18.44 -44.67
N SER A 238 11.44 -17.27 -44.85
CA SER A 238 10.82 -16.89 -46.14
C SER A 238 11.85 -16.80 -47.26
N LEU A 239 13.07 -16.33 -46.95
CA LEU A 239 14.17 -16.22 -47.89
C LEU A 239 14.73 -17.59 -48.27
N ALA A 240 14.85 -18.52 -47.32
CA ALA A 240 15.26 -19.89 -47.58
C ALA A 240 14.26 -20.63 -48.50
N ARG A 241 12.96 -20.31 -48.38
CA ARG A 241 11.89 -20.90 -49.21
C ARG A 241 11.68 -20.20 -50.56
N ARG A 242 12.54 -19.26 -50.93
CA ARG A 242 12.41 -18.48 -52.18
C ARG A 242 12.53 -19.35 -53.42
N HIS A 243 13.48 -20.28 -53.46
CA HIS A 243 13.68 -21.18 -54.59
C HIS A 243 12.42 -22.04 -54.85
N GLU A 244 11.85 -22.61 -53.80
CA GLU A 244 10.60 -23.37 -53.85
C GLU A 244 9.43 -22.52 -54.37
N MET A 245 9.30 -21.27 -53.91
CA MET A 245 8.25 -20.37 -54.37
C MET A 245 8.41 -19.97 -55.84
N SER A 246 9.65 -19.74 -56.31
CA SER A 246 9.96 -19.46 -57.72
C SER A 246 9.61 -20.63 -58.63
N VAL A 247 9.93 -21.87 -58.23
CA VAL A 247 9.55 -23.09 -58.96
C VAL A 247 8.03 -23.22 -59.04
N ARG A 248 7.30 -23.01 -57.93
CA ARG A 248 5.83 -23.08 -57.91
C ARG A 248 5.17 -22.01 -58.79
N LEU A 249 5.72 -20.80 -58.84
CA LEU A 249 5.28 -19.74 -59.76
C LEU A 249 5.54 -20.12 -61.23
N ALA A 250 6.70 -20.72 -61.54
CA ALA A 250 7.05 -21.17 -62.89
C ALA A 250 6.14 -22.31 -63.40
N VAL A 251 5.64 -23.15 -62.49
CA VAL A 251 4.66 -24.21 -62.78
C VAL A 251 3.21 -23.67 -62.83
N GLY A 252 3.00 -22.35 -62.69
CA GLY A 252 1.71 -21.70 -62.88
C GLY A 252 0.87 -21.52 -61.61
N ALA A 253 1.43 -21.68 -60.42
CA ALA A 253 0.70 -21.40 -59.18
C ALA A 253 0.34 -19.91 -59.07
N GLY A 254 -0.93 -19.59 -58.84
CA GLY A 254 -1.37 -18.20 -58.64
C GLY A 254 -0.76 -17.56 -57.37
N ARG A 255 -0.36 -16.29 -57.47
CA ARG A 255 0.23 -15.50 -56.36
C ARG A 255 -0.63 -15.49 -55.09
N ALA A 256 -1.95 -15.48 -55.23
CA ALA A 256 -2.90 -15.55 -54.11
C ALA A 256 -2.83 -16.89 -53.34
N ARG A 257 -2.50 -18.00 -54.00
CA ARG A 257 -2.39 -19.32 -53.37
C ARG A 257 -1.14 -19.40 -52.48
N LEU A 258 -0.03 -18.84 -52.93
CA LEU A 258 1.21 -18.75 -52.16
C LEU A 258 1.06 -17.82 -50.95
N TRP A 259 0.35 -16.70 -51.14
CA TRP A 259 -0.03 -15.77 -50.06
C TRP A 259 -0.82 -16.46 -48.95
N LYS A 260 -1.89 -17.18 -49.34
CA LYS A 260 -2.75 -17.90 -48.38
C LYS A 260 -1.95 -18.92 -47.59
N GLN A 261 -1.05 -19.68 -48.24
CA GLN A 261 -0.24 -20.69 -47.56
C GLN A 261 0.69 -20.08 -46.50
N LEU A 262 1.46 -19.04 -46.84
CA LEU A 262 2.37 -18.38 -45.90
C LEU A 262 1.61 -17.75 -44.73
N LEU A 263 0.45 -17.17 -45.00
CA LEU A 263 -0.42 -16.60 -43.98
C LEU A 263 -0.96 -17.69 -43.04
N THR A 264 -1.40 -18.83 -43.58
CA THR A 264 -1.89 -19.95 -42.76
C THR A 264 -0.81 -20.55 -41.88
N GLU A 265 0.41 -20.74 -42.40
CA GLU A 265 1.52 -21.26 -41.60
C GLU A 265 1.90 -20.29 -40.46
N GLY A 266 1.96 -18.98 -40.76
CA GLY A 266 2.20 -17.93 -39.77
C GLY A 266 1.11 -17.86 -38.70
N LEU A 267 -0.16 -17.94 -39.11
CA LEU A 267 -1.30 -17.94 -38.19
C LEU A 267 -1.31 -19.16 -37.26
N VAL A 268 -0.99 -20.35 -37.77
CA VAL A 268 -0.92 -21.57 -36.95
C VAL A 268 0.20 -21.46 -35.90
N LEU A 269 1.38 -20.98 -36.30
CA LEU A 269 2.49 -20.73 -35.37
C LEU A 269 2.12 -19.68 -34.30
N SER A 270 1.48 -18.59 -34.71
CA SER A 270 1.02 -17.54 -33.79
C SER A 270 -0.06 -18.03 -32.84
N LEU A 271 -0.95 -18.93 -33.28
CA LEU A 271 -1.97 -19.53 -32.44
C LEU A 271 -1.34 -20.41 -31.34
N PHE A 272 -0.39 -21.29 -31.70
CA PHE A 272 0.32 -22.10 -30.70
C PHE A 272 1.17 -21.24 -29.76
N GLY A 273 1.81 -20.19 -30.27
CA GLY A 273 2.54 -19.22 -29.46
C GLY A 273 1.65 -18.48 -28.46
N ALA A 274 0.48 -18.02 -28.91
CA ALA A 274 -0.50 -17.34 -28.06
C ALA A 274 -1.08 -18.28 -26.98
N ALA A 275 -1.43 -19.51 -27.35
CA ALA A 275 -1.92 -20.52 -26.41
C ALA A 275 -0.88 -20.88 -25.35
N GLY A 276 0.38 -21.11 -25.76
CA GLY A 276 1.49 -21.35 -24.85
C GLY A 276 1.79 -20.15 -23.94
N GLY A 277 1.76 -18.93 -24.49
CA GLY A 277 1.93 -17.71 -23.72
C GLY A 277 0.83 -17.50 -22.67
N LEU A 278 -0.42 -17.81 -23.01
CA LEU A 278 -1.55 -17.74 -22.08
C LEU A 278 -1.41 -18.76 -20.94
N LEU A 279 -0.96 -19.98 -21.24
CA LEU A 279 -0.71 -21.01 -20.23
C LEU A 279 0.39 -20.58 -19.26
N VAL A 280 1.50 -20.05 -19.77
CA VAL A 280 2.59 -19.52 -18.94
C VAL A 280 2.11 -18.35 -18.09
N ALA A 281 1.34 -17.42 -18.67
CA ALA A 281 0.76 -16.29 -17.92
C ALA A 281 -0.14 -16.76 -16.77
N TYR A 282 -0.96 -17.79 -17.01
CA TYR A 282 -1.80 -18.40 -15.97
C TYR A 282 -0.97 -19.01 -14.83
N TRP A 283 0.12 -19.73 -15.14
CA TRP A 283 1.01 -20.27 -14.10
C TRP A 283 1.76 -19.18 -13.34
N CYS A 284 2.28 -18.16 -14.03
CA CYS A 284 2.97 -17.04 -13.40
C CYS A 284 2.04 -16.26 -12.45
N ARG A 285 0.77 -16.09 -12.80
CA ARG A 285 -0.25 -15.50 -11.90
C ARG A 285 -0.32 -16.25 -10.57
N HIS A 286 -0.44 -17.57 -10.60
CA HIS A 286 -0.53 -18.40 -9.39
C HIS A 286 0.79 -18.43 -8.60
N ALA A 287 1.93 -18.50 -9.30
CA ALA A 287 3.24 -18.42 -8.65
C ALA A 287 3.47 -17.08 -7.94
N LEU A 288 2.96 -15.97 -8.51
CA LEU A 288 3.05 -14.64 -7.90
C LEU A 288 2.30 -14.59 -6.56
N ALA A 289 1.14 -15.24 -6.46
CA ALA A 289 0.39 -15.33 -5.20
C ALA A 289 1.18 -16.03 -4.08
N LEU A 290 2.08 -16.97 -4.42
CA LEU A 290 2.95 -17.64 -3.45
C LEU A 290 4.08 -16.75 -2.93
N LEU A 291 4.49 -15.73 -3.70
CA LEU A 291 5.55 -14.79 -3.33
C LEU A 291 5.09 -13.68 -2.37
N PHE A 292 3.78 -13.47 -2.26
CA PHE A 292 3.15 -12.51 -1.34
C PHE A 292 2.25 -13.22 -0.31
N PRO A 293 2.81 -14.08 0.57
CA PRO A 293 2.01 -14.69 1.62
C PRO A 293 1.44 -13.61 2.55
N ALA A 294 0.18 -13.76 2.97
CA ALA A 294 -0.47 -12.86 3.93
C ALA A 294 0.28 -12.88 5.27
N ARG A 295 1.24 -11.97 5.46
CA ARG A 295 1.98 -11.83 6.72
C ARG A 295 1.20 -10.89 7.64
N GLY A 296 0.84 -11.37 8.83
CA GLY A 296 0.28 -10.54 9.91
C GLY A 296 -1.23 -10.26 9.85
N GLY A 297 -2.04 -11.12 9.23
CA GLY A 297 -3.51 -10.98 9.18
C GLY A 297 -4.02 -9.96 8.14
N VAL A 298 -3.11 -9.26 7.47
CA VAL A 298 -3.40 -8.36 6.35
C VAL A 298 -3.51 -9.18 5.07
N GLN A 299 -4.69 -9.24 4.46
CA GLN A 299 -4.87 -9.81 3.13
C GLN A 299 -4.75 -8.72 2.08
N MET A 300 -3.64 -8.71 1.34
CA MET A 300 -3.54 -7.91 0.13
C MET A 300 -4.36 -8.57 -0.98
N HIS A 301 -5.35 -7.85 -1.50
CA HIS A 301 -6.10 -8.31 -2.66
C HIS A 301 -5.58 -7.62 -3.92
N LEU A 302 -4.73 -8.33 -4.67
CA LEU A 302 -4.24 -7.93 -5.98
C LEU A 302 -4.78 -8.94 -7.00
N PRO A 303 -5.98 -8.72 -7.56
CA PRO A 303 -6.57 -9.63 -8.51
C PRO A 303 -5.74 -9.58 -9.80
N GLY A 304 -4.82 -10.54 -9.95
CA GLY A 304 -4.04 -10.75 -11.16
C GLY A 304 -4.87 -11.37 -12.29
N GLU A 305 -6.10 -10.90 -12.46
CA GLU A 305 -7.03 -11.44 -13.45
C GLU A 305 -6.53 -11.19 -14.86
N ILE A 306 -6.81 -12.15 -15.74
CA ILE A 306 -6.43 -12.04 -17.14
C ILE A 306 -7.49 -11.17 -17.83
N ASP A 307 -7.17 -9.89 -18.03
CA ASP A 307 -8.08 -8.96 -18.70
C ASP A 307 -8.12 -9.26 -20.21
N TRP A 308 -9.33 -9.46 -20.73
CA TRP A 308 -9.57 -9.76 -22.13
C TRP A 308 -9.07 -8.66 -23.08
N ARG A 309 -9.02 -7.39 -22.65
CA ARG A 309 -8.48 -6.26 -23.43
C ARG A 309 -6.99 -6.42 -23.64
N VAL A 310 -6.27 -6.89 -22.63
CA VAL A 310 -4.84 -7.20 -22.74
C VAL A 310 -4.63 -8.40 -23.65
N LEU A 311 -5.50 -9.43 -23.58
CA LEU A 311 -5.47 -10.55 -24.51
C LEU A 311 -5.74 -10.12 -25.96
N ALA A 312 -6.74 -9.26 -26.18
CA ALA A 312 -7.10 -8.74 -27.49
C ALA A 312 -5.98 -7.88 -28.08
N LEU A 313 -5.37 -7.00 -27.27
CA LEU A 313 -4.18 -6.24 -27.65
C LEU A 313 -3.04 -7.16 -28.03
N SER A 314 -2.74 -8.17 -27.19
CA SER A 314 -1.66 -9.12 -27.42
C SER A 314 -1.89 -9.92 -28.71
N ALA A 315 -3.11 -10.42 -28.91
CA ALA A 315 -3.50 -11.10 -30.14
C ALA A 315 -3.37 -10.18 -31.36
N GLY A 316 -3.81 -8.92 -31.24
CA GLY A 316 -3.65 -7.90 -32.28
C GLY A 316 -2.20 -7.65 -32.66
N VAL A 317 -1.30 -7.55 -31.68
CA VAL A 317 0.15 -7.39 -31.91
C VAL A 317 0.75 -8.63 -32.57
N CYS A 318 0.37 -9.84 -32.15
CA CYS A 318 0.81 -11.08 -32.80
C CYS A 318 0.36 -11.15 -34.26
N LEU A 319 -0.91 -10.83 -34.54
CA LEU A 319 -1.47 -10.80 -35.89
C LEU A 319 -0.76 -9.74 -36.75
N ALA A 320 -0.62 -8.51 -36.25
CA ALA A 320 0.06 -7.44 -36.96
C ALA A 320 1.51 -7.82 -37.28
N THR A 321 2.24 -8.41 -36.31
CA THR A 321 3.62 -8.87 -36.53
C THR A 321 3.68 -9.97 -37.60
N THR A 322 2.76 -10.93 -37.55
CA THR A 322 2.67 -12.02 -38.55
C THR A 322 2.36 -11.47 -39.95
N LEU A 323 1.41 -10.54 -40.05
CA LEU A 323 1.01 -9.88 -41.30
C LEU A 323 2.14 -9.06 -41.90
N LEU A 324 2.77 -8.18 -41.11
CA LEU A 324 3.87 -7.32 -41.56
C LEU A 324 5.04 -8.16 -42.08
N MET A 325 5.42 -9.22 -41.34
CA MET A 325 6.56 -10.07 -41.71
C MET A 325 6.22 -11.03 -42.85
N GLY A 326 4.95 -11.43 -42.99
CA GLY A 326 4.45 -12.22 -44.12
C GLY A 326 4.26 -11.41 -45.41
N LEU A 327 4.06 -10.09 -45.34
CA LEU A 327 3.92 -9.18 -46.49
C LEU A 327 5.26 -8.92 -47.20
N VAL A 328 6.34 -8.78 -46.44
CA VAL A 328 7.68 -8.40 -46.92
C VAL A 328 8.18 -9.27 -48.09
N PRO A 329 8.08 -10.62 -48.05
CA PRO A 329 8.58 -11.47 -49.13
C PRO A 329 7.77 -11.30 -50.41
N VAL A 330 6.45 -11.10 -50.31
CA VAL A 330 5.59 -11.05 -51.49
C VAL A 330 5.74 -9.73 -52.25
N LEU A 331 5.85 -8.62 -51.53
CA LEU A 331 6.20 -7.33 -52.14
C LEU A 331 7.57 -7.41 -52.84
N GLN A 332 8.52 -8.17 -52.29
CA GLN A 332 9.83 -8.41 -52.92
C GLN A 332 9.77 -9.34 -54.14
N THR A 333 8.81 -10.28 -54.21
CA THR A 333 8.62 -11.12 -55.41
C THR A 333 7.96 -10.41 -56.58
N GLY A 334 7.28 -9.27 -56.34
CA GLY A 334 6.64 -8.48 -57.39
C GLY A 334 7.61 -7.82 -58.38
N LYS A 335 8.88 -7.64 -58.01
CA LYS A 335 9.93 -6.99 -58.82
C LYS A 335 10.92 -7.98 -59.48
N ILE A 336 10.66 -9.29 -59.41
CA ILE A 336 11.60 -10.29 -59.95
C ILE A 336 11.24 -10.54 -61.41
N ASP A 337 12.11 -10.09 -62.30
CA ASP A 337 12.11 -10.48 -63.71
C ASP A 337 12.47 -11.98 -63.80
N LEU A 338 11.51 -12.82 -64.19
CA LEU A 338 11.59 -14.29 -64.17
C LEU A 338 12.81 -14.81 -64.94
N ALA A 339 13.26 -14.09 -65.97
CA ALA A 339 14.41 -14.42 -66.79
C ALA A 339 15.77 -14.34 -66.05
N GLN A 340 15.90 -13.52 -64.99
CA GLN A 340 17.15 -13.44 -64.23
C GLN A 340 17.29 -14.54 -63.16
N SER A 341 16.19 -15.14 -62.73
CA SER A 341 16.21 -16.10 -61.61
C SER A 341 16.84 -17.46 -61.96
N MET A 342 16.88 -17.84 -63.25
CA MET A 342 17.51 -19.07 -63.72
C MET A 342 19.02 -18.94 -64.00
N LYS A 343 19.60 -17.74 -63.94
CA LYS A 343 21.05 -17.50 -64.11
C LYS A 343 21.82 -17.35 -62.79
N MET A 344 21.16 -17.47 -61.64
CA MET A 344 21.75 -17.16 -60.33
C MET A 344 22.37 -18.37 -59.60
N GLU A 345 23.10 -19.24 -60.30
CA GLU A 345 24.00 -20.18 -59.62
C GLU A 345 25.38 -19.56 -59.31
N SER A 346 25.69 -18.35 -59.83
CA SER A 346 27.02 -17.74 -59.69
C SER A 346 27.11 -16.25 -59.35
N ALA A 347 26.01 -15.52 -59.17
CA ALA A 347 26.04 -14.08 -58.87
C ALA A 347 25.56 -13.74 -57.45
N GLY A 348 26.39 -14.08 -56.46
CA GLY A 348 26.32 -13.42 -55.15
C GLY A 348 26.64 -11.93 -55.29
N VAL A 349 26.20 -11.11 -54.33
CA VAL A 349 26.60 -9.72 -54.05
C VAL A 349 25.64 -8.59 -54.47
N VAL A 350 24.97 -8.56 -55.64
CA VAL A 350 24.25 -7.31 -56.04
C VAL A 350 22.80 -7.18 -55.52
N SER A 351 22.07 -8.28 -55.29
CA SER A 351 20.70 -8.22 -54.73
C SER A 351 20.64 -8.15 -53.18
N GLY A 352 21.78 -7.94 -52.52
CA GLY A 352 21.93 -7.99 -51.06
C GLY A 352 21.76 -6.66 -50.30
N ARG A 353 21.78 -5.51 -50.98
CA ARG A 353 21.95 -4.19 -50.32
C ARG A 353 20.69 -3.65 -49.62
N GLU A 354 19.52 -3.71 -50.26
CA GLU A 354 18.23 -3.41 -49.59
C GLU A 354 17.87 -4.48 -48.52
N ARG A 355 18.23 -5.74 -48.78
CA ARG A 355 18.00 -6.89 -47.87
C ARG A 355 18.83 -6.83 -46.59
N ALA A 356 20.09 -6.42 -46.70
CA ALA A 356 20.95 -6.19 -45.55
C ALA A 356 20.43 -5.02 -44.71
N TRP A 357 19.84 -3.98 -45.32
CA TRP A 357 19.38 -2.80 -44.57
C TRP A 357 18.16 -3.09 -43.69
N VAL A 358 17.13 -3.80 -44.17
CA VAL A 358 15.97 -4.16 -43.32
C VAL A 358 16.39 -5.05 -42.15
N ARG A 359 17.25 -6.05 -42.40
CA ARG A 359 17.80 -6.93 -41.36
C ARG A 359 18.67 -6.16 -40.37
N SER A 360 19.60 -5.35 -40.87
CA SER A 360 20.48 -4.53 -40.05
C SER A 360 19.69 -3.49 -39.24
N GLY A 361 18.61 -2.96 -39.79
CA GLY A 361 17.67 -2.09 -39.07
C GLY A 361 16.96 -2.82 -37.94
N LEU A 362 16.42 -4.03 -38.19
CA LEU A 362 15.78 -4.85 -37.14
C LEU A 362 16.77 -5.22 -36.03
N VAL A 363 17.98 -5.63 -36.39
CA VAL A 363 19.05 -5.96 -35.44
C VAL A 363 19.48 -4.72 -34.67
N LEU A 364 19.62 -3.56 -35.33
CA LEU A 364 19.96 -2.30 -34.67
C LEU A 364 18.89 -1.88 -33.66
N VAL A 365 17.60 -1.96 -34.04
CA VAL A 365 16.47 -1.68 -33.13
C VAL A 365 16.49 -2.66 -31.95
N GLN A 366 16.66 -3.95 -32.21
CA GLN A 366 16.73 -4.96 -31.17
C GLN A 366 17.90 -4.71 -30.19
N VAL A 367 19.11 -4.46 -30.69
CA VAL A 367 20.29 -4.19 -29.87
C VAL A 367 20.10 -2.91 -29.07
N SER A 368 19.54 -1.86 -29.68
CA SER A 368 19.25 -0.59 -29.01
C SER A 368 18.24 -0.78 -27.88
N LEU A 369 17.12 -1.47 -28.14
CA LEU A 369 16.10 -1.77 -27.12
C LEU A 369 16.66 -2.66 -25.99
N SER A 370 17.46 -3.65 -26.34
CA SER A 370 18.12 -4.53 -25.37
C SER A 370 19.10 -3.75 -24.49
N PHE A 371 19.83 -2.80 -25.08
CA PHE A 371 20.74 -1.92 -24.34
C PHE A 371 19.97 -0.99 -23.38
N VAL A 372 18.85 -0.41 -23.82
CA VAL A 372 17.96 0.40 -22.96
C VAL A 372 17.45 -0.41 -21.78
N LEU A 373 16.97 -1.64 -22.00
CA LEU A 373 16.53 -2.53 -20.92
C LEU A 373 17.67 -2.91 -19.98
N LEU A 374 18.86 -3.17 -20.51
CA LEU A 374 20.04 -3.52 -19.71
C LEU A 374 20.48 -2.35 -18.81
N VAL A 375 20.53 -1.14 -19.37
CA VAL A 375 20.82 0.09 -18.62
C VAL A 375 19.73 0.33 -17.57
N GLY A 376 18.46 0.20 -17.93
CA GLY A 376 17.33 0.34 -17.01
C GLY A 376 17.39 -0.67 -15.85
N ALA A 377 17.68 -1.95 -16.14
CA ALA A 377 17.86 -2.98 -15.13
C ALA A 377 19.09 -2.70 -14.24
N GLY A 378 20.19 -2.22 -14.82
CA GLY A 378 21.38 -1.79 -14.09
C GLY A 378 21.10 -0.63 -13.13
N LEU A 379 20.37 0.39 -13.58
CA LEU A 379 19.93 1.52 -12.76
C LEU A 379 18.96 1.08 -11.67
N LEU A 380 18.03 0.16 -11.96
CA LEU A 380 17.10 -0.38 -10.97
C LEU A 380 17.83 -1.19 -9.90
N LYS A 381 18.80 -2.03 -10.30
CA LYS A 381 19.69 -2.74 -9.36
C LYS A 381 20.48 -1.74 -8.51
N GLN A 382 21.05 -0.70 -9.11
CA GLN A 382 21.81 0.32 -8.40
C GLN A 382 20.91 1.10 -7.42
N SER A 383 19.69 1.44 -7.84
CA SER A 383 18.68 2.10 -6.99
C SER A 383 18.29 1.22 -5.82
N LEU A 384 18.02 -0.07 -6.05
CA LEU A 384 17.73 -1.05 -5.00
C LEU A 384 18.90 -1.19 -4.02
N LEU A 385 20.13 -1.23 -4.53
CA LEU A 385 21.33 -1.26 -3.68
C LEU A 385 21.44 0.02 -2.85
N LYS A 386 21.26 1.21 -3.45
CA LYS A 386 21.24 2.49 -2.71
C LYS A 386 20.19 2.50 -1.62
N VAL A 387 18.97 2.02 -1.91
CA VAL A 387 17.89 1.93 -0.90
C VAL A 387 18.24 0.93 0.21
N ARG A 388 18.90 -0.19 -0.11
CA ARG A 388 19.32 -1.20 0.87
C ARG A 388 20.50 -0.77 1.74
N THR A 389 21.38 0.09 1.24
CA THR A 389 22.58 0.53 1.96
C THR A 389 22.46 1.93 2.55
N ALA A 390 21.50 2.74 2.10
CA ALA A 390 21.22 4.03 2.70
C ALA A 390 20.82 3.84 4.16
N SER A 391 21.55 4.50 5.07
CA SER A 391 21.16 4.50 6.47
C SER A 391 19.88 5.33 6.64
N PRO A 392 18.81 4.75 7.18
CA PRO A 392 17.59 5.50 7.49
C PRO A 392 17.70 6.30 8.80
N GLY A 393 18.89 6.40 9.40
CA GLY A 393 19.10 7.05 10.70
C GLY A 393 18.93 6.12 11.91
N PHE A 394 18.61 4.84 11.66
CA PHE A 394 18.52 3.77 12.65
C PHE A 394 19.01 2.43 12.07
N ASN A 395 19.24 1.45 12.93
CA ASN A 395 19.72 0.12 12.55
C ASN A 395 18.59 -0.73 11.95
N THR A 396 18.80 -1.20 10.73
CA THR A 396 17.88 -2.11 10.01
C THR A 396 18.28 -3.58 10.08
N ARG A 397 19.45 -3.88 10.69
CA ARG A 397 19.96 -5.24 10.88
C ARG A 397 20.02 -5.55 12.36
N GLY A 398 19.63 -6.77 12.72
CA GLY A 398 19.67 -7.23 14.11
C GLY A 398 18.61 -6.60 15.01
N VAL A 399 17.62 -5.88 14.47
CA VAL A 399 16.44 -5.43 15.21
C VAL A 399 15.24 -6.18 14.66
N GLN A 400 14.54 -6.88 15.55
CA GLN A 400 13.32 -7.62 15.25
C GLN A 400 12.16 -6.93 15.97
N ASP A 401 11.00 -6.88 15.34
CA ASP A 401 9.80 -6.31 15.91
C ASP A 401 8.69 -7.35 16.05
N THR A 402 7.89 -7.21 17.10
CA THR A 402 6.67 -7.99 17.29
C THR A 402 5.59 -7.11 17.91
N ALA A 403 4.35 -7.26 17.44
CA ALA A 403 3.23 -6.49 17.95
C ALA A 403 2.52 -7.28 19.04
N ILE A 404 2.23 -6.60 20.16
CA ILE A 404 1.42 -7.15 21.24
C ILE A 404 0.18 -6.28 21.38
N ASP A 405 -0.97 -6.90 21.16
CA ASP A 405 -2.27 -6.23 21.21
C ASP A 405 -2.98 -6.58 22.53
N LEU A 406 -2.67 -5.81 23.56
CA LEU A 406 -3.27 -5.98 24.89
C LEU A 406 -4.68 -5.39 24.94
N LEU A 407 -5.01 -4.48 24.01
CA LEU A 407 -6.37 -3.94 23.86
C LEU A 407 -7.33 -5.06 23.46
N SER A 408 -7.00 -5.84 22.42
CA SER A 408 -7.77 -7.01 22.00
C SER A 408 -7.84 -8.12 23.03
N ALA A 409 -6.84 -8.23 23.89
CA ALA A 409 -6.85 -9.17 25.00
C ALA A 409 -7.70 -8.68 26.20
N GLY A 410 -8.29 -7.47 26.14
CA GLY A 410 -9.14 -6.93 27.20
C GLY A 410 -8.38 -6.40 28.42
N TYR A 411 -7.09 -6.07 28.28
CA TYR A 411 -6.31 -5.53 29.37
C TYR A 411 -6.71 -4.08 29.68
N THR A 412 -6.83 -3.77 30.98
CA THR A 412 -6.95 -2.38 31.44
C THR A 412 -5.61 -1.67 31.27
N PRO A 413 -5.57 -0.32 31.18
CA PRO A 413 -4.31 0.41 31.03
C PRO A 413 -3.27 0.08 32.11
N ALA A 414 -3.69 -0.01 33.38
CA ALA A 414 -2.81 -0.38 34.48
C ALA A 414 -2.25 -1.81 34.33
N ARG A 415 -3.11 -2.79 34.01
CA ARG A 415 -2.68 -4.18 33.79
C ARG A 415 -1.74 -4.30 32.58
N ALA A 416 -2.00 -3.52 31.53
CA ALA A 416 -1.16 -3.47 30.33
C ALA A 416 0.24 -2.95 30.65
N GLN A 417 0.35 -1.87 31.43
CA GLN A 417 1.66 -1.37 31.90
C GLN A 417 2.42 -2.42 32.72
N THR A 418 1.76 -3.05 33.70
CA THR A 418 2.40 -4.10 34.51
C THR A 418 2.88 -5.28 33.66
N PHE A 419 2.06 -5.71 32.68
CA PHE A 419 2.43 -6.78 31.76
C PHE A 419 3.61 -6.39 30.86
N GLN A 420 3.59 -5.19 30.29
CA GLN A 420 4.68 -4.67 29.46
C GLN A 420 5.99 -4.61 30.27
N ASP A 421 5.96 -4.14 31.51
CA ASP A 421 7.14 -4.08 32.38
C ASP A 421 7.71 -5.47 32.64
N ALA A 422 6.86 -6.42 33.05
CA ALA A 422 7.28 -7.80 33.32
C ALA A 422 7.82 -8.51 32.07
N LEU A 423 7.17 -8.30 30.91
CA LEU A 423 7.61 -8.88 29.65
C LEU A 423 8.95 -8.29 29.20
N LEU A 424 9.14 -6.99 29.34
CA LEU A 424 10.38 -6.32 28.96
C LEU A 424 11.57 -6.82 29.78
N GLU A 425 11.38 -7.02 31.09
CA GLU A 425 12.40 -7.60 31.97
C GLU A 425 12.78 -9.03 31.56
N ARG A 426 11.78 -9.88 31.31
CA ARG A 426 11.99 -11.26 30.86
C ARG A 426 12.69 -11.33 29.51
N VAL A 427 12.26 -10.51 28.55
CA VAL A 427 12.86 -10.47 27.21
C VAL A 427 14.30 -9.97 27.27
N ARG A 428 14.60 -8.94 28.07
CA ARG A 428 15.99 -8.46 28.27
C ARG A 428 16.88 -9.51 28.93
N ALA A 429 16.31 -10.41 29.74
CA ALA A 429 17.04 -11.52 30.37
C ALA A 429 17.26 -12.73 29.43
N LEU A 430 16.63 -12.77 28.25
CA LEU A 430 16.79 -13.89 27.33
C LEU A 430 18.22 -13.92 26.74
N PRO A 431 18.86 -15.10 26.65
CA PRO A 431 20.17 -15.23 26.03
C PRO A 431 20.18 -14.70 24.59
N GLY A 432 21.14 -13.83 24.28
CA GLY A 432 21.30 -13.24 22.95
C GLY A 432 20.40 -12.03 22.67
N VAL A 433 19.66 -11.51 23.66
CA VAL A 433 19.05 -10.17 23.55
C VAL A 433 20.06 -9.13 24.03
N GLU A 434 20.34 -8.13 23.19
CA GLU A 434 21.25 -7.02 23.53
C GLU A 434 20.50 -5.86 24.19
N SER A 435 19.31 -5.55 23.69
CA SER A 435 18.41 -4.52 24.22
C SER A 435 17.00 -4.76 23.68
N ALA A 436 16.00 -4.27 24.41
CA ALA A 436 14.62 -4.30 23.97
C ALA A 436 13.88 -3.07 24.50
N ALA A 437 12.94 -2.57 23.70
CA ALA A 437 12.14 -1.40 24.02
C ALA A 437 10.77 -1.47 23.34
N PHE A 438 9.74 -0.99 24.04
CA PHE A 438 8.43 -0.78 23.44
C PHE A 438 8.38 0.54 22.68
N ALA A 439 7.59 0.58 21.61
CA ALA A 439 7.20 1.80 20.92
C ALA A 439 5.77 1.66 20.41
N LYS A 440 5.08 2.78 20.21
CA LYS A 440 3.77 2.77 19.54
C LYS A 440 3.89 2.34 18.08
N MET A 441 4.94 2.78 17.42
CA MET A 441 5.22 2.53 16.01
C MET A 441 6.69 2.16 15.82
N THR A 442 6.98 1.25 14.89
CA THR A 442 8.33 1.03 14.35
C THR A 442 8.49 1.87 13.08
N PRO A 443 9.61 2.60 12.91
CA PRO A 443 9.85 3.41 11.71
C PRO A 443 9.76 2.57 10.43
N LEU A 444 9.23 3.15 9.35
CA LEU A 444 8.97 2.51 8.06
C LEU A 444 7.98 1.32 8.13
N SER A 445 7.23 1.19 9.23
CA SER A 445 6.12 0.24 9.32
C SER A 445 4.86 0.77 8.63
N TYR A 446 3.86 -0.09 8.47
CA TYR A 446 2.55 0.28 7.91
C TYR A 446 1.68 1.12 8.86
N VAL A 447 2.04 1.20 10.14
CA VAL A 447 1.32 2.00 11.13
C VAL A 447 1.84 3.43 11.04
N SER A 448 0.96 4.40 10.80
CA SER A 448 1.35 5.80 10.68
C SER A 448 1.69 6.42 12.04
N SER A 449 2.67 7.34 12.06
CA SER A 449 3.00 8.16 13.22
C SER A 449 1.78 8.93 13.69
N ALA A 450 1.69 9.21 14.99
CA ALA A 450 0.70 10.15 15.48
C ALA A 450 1.10 11.56 15.04
N THR A 451 0.12 12.38 14.65
CA THR A 451 0.33 13.77 14.30
C THR A 451 -0.46 14.64 15.25
N ALA A 452 0.15 15.69 15.82
CA ALA A 452 -0.54 16.59 16.73
C ALA A 452 -0.13 18.06 16.52
N PRO A 453 -1.05 19.01 16.77
CA PRO A 453 -0.67 20.40 16.89
C PRO A 453 0.24 20.58 18.11
N ILE A 454 1.25 21.44 17.95
CA ILE A 454 2.19 21.79 19.01
C ILE A 454 2.25 23.31 19.20
N VAL A 455 2.61 23.72 20.41
CA VAL A 455 3.05 25.09 20.70
C VAL A 455 4.49 25.00 21.21
N VAL A 456 5.40 25.81 20.67
CA VAL A 456 6.79 25.84 21.14
C VAL A 456 7.01 27.15 21.88
N ASP A 457 7.59 27.06 23.08
CA ASP A 457 7.87 28.24 23.91
C ASP A 457 8.81 29.20 23.17
N GLY A 458 8.44 30.48 23.14
CA GLY A 458 9.20 31.50 22.41
C GLY A 458 9.19 31.39 20.88
N TYR A 459 8.31 30.59 20.28
CA TYR A 459 8.07 30.54 18.83
C TYR A 459 6.66 31.02 18.48
N GLN A 460 6.57 32.09 17.70
CA GLN A 460 5.32 32.59 17.16
C GLN A 460 5.19 32.16 15.68
N PRO A 461 4.27 31.23 15.36
CA PRO A 461 4.03 30.87 13.97
C PRO A 461 3.37 32.04 13.21
N PRO A 462 3.68 32.23 11.92
CA PRO A 462 2.94 33.17 11.09
C PRO A 462 1.46 32.78 10.99
N PRO A 463 0.54 33.71 10.67
CA PRO A 463 -0.91 33.47 10.68
C PRO A 463 -1.38 32.28 9.84
N GLU A 464 -0.64 31.94 8.78
CA GLU A 464 -0.93 30.82 7.87
C GLU A 464 -0.38 29.47 8.34
N GLU A 465 0.40 29.44 9.43
CA GLU A 465 1.03 28.22 9.95
C GLU A 465 0.34 27.74 11.24
N SER A 466 -0.10 26.48 11.23
CA SER A 466 -0.47 25.74 12.44
C SER A 466 0.57 24.62 12.67
N PRO A 467 1.57 24.82 13.54
CA PRO A 467 2.63 23.86 13.75
C PRO A 467 2.06 22.50 14.15
N THR A 468 2.20 21.55 13.24
CA THR A 468 1.67 20.21 13.37
C THR A 468 2.81 19.26 13.07
N VAL A 469 3.16 18.42 14.05
CA VAL A 469 4.37 17.60 14.00
C VAL A 469 4.03 16.15 14.29
N GLU A 470 4.74 15.25 13.62
CA GLU A 470 4.65 13.81 13.87
C GLU A 470 5.45 13.42 15.12
N TYR A 471 4.92 12.46 15.87
CA TYR A 471 5.60 11.93 17.04
C TYR A 471 5.38 10.44 17.23
N ASN A 472 6.30 9.84 17.98
CA ASN A 472 6.21 8.47 18.44
C ASN A 472 6.25 8.43 19.98
N GLU A 473 5.60 7.41 20.54
CA GLU A 473 5.60 7.17 21.98
C GLU A 473 6.50 5.97 22.21
N VAL A 474 7.57 6.15 22.99
CA VAL A 474 8.67 5.17 23.07
C VAL A 474 9.05 4.91 24.52
N GLY A 475 9.40 3.65 24.81
CA GLY A 475 9.88 3.21 26.10
C GLY A 475 11.33 3.62 26.36
N ASP A 476 11.82 3.24 27.54
CA ASP A 476 13.24 3.29 27.86
C ASP A 476 14.06 2.39 26.92
N ASP A 477 15.32 2.78 26.68
CA ASP A 477 16.27 2.13 25.77
C ASP A 477 15.85 2.07 24.29
N TYR A 478 14.81 2.81 23.86
CA TYR A 478 14.35 2.80 22.47
C TYR A 478 15.42 3.27 21.48
N PHE A 479 16.10 4.38 21.77
CA PHE A 479 17.11 4.95 20.90
C PHE A 479 18.35 4.03 20.85
N VAL A 480 18.73 3.42 21.97
CA VAL A 480 19.78 2.38 22.00
C VAL A 480 19.38 1.16 21.16
N THR A 481 18.17 0.63 21.39
CA THR A 481 17.63 -0.56 20.70
C THR A 481 17.56 -0.33 19.19
N MET A 482 17.05 0.83 18.77
CA MET A 482 16.99 1.22 17.36
C MET A 482 18.32 1.73 16.81
N GLY A 483 19.28 2.07 17.66
CA GLY A 483 20.59 2.60 17.23
C GLY A 483 20.50 4.01 16.68
N ILE A 484 19.58 4.81 17.20
CA ILE A 484 19.41 6.23 16.88
C ILE A 484 20.31 7.02 17.84
N PRO A 485 21.36 7.71 17.38
CA PRO A 485 22.23 8.45 18.28
C PRO A 485 21.54 9.67 18.89
N LEU A 486 21.76 9.91 20.18
CA LEU A 486 21.47 11.20 20.81
C LEU A 486 22.60 12.18 20.52
N VAL A 487 22.23 13.37 20.09
CA VAL A 487 23.13 14.50 19.81
C VAL A 487 23.42 15.29 21.09
N ALA A 488 22.42 15.46 21.94
CA ALA A 488 22.54 16.18 23.20
C ALA A 488 21.49 15.72 24.22
N GLY A 489 21.74 15.95 25.50
CA GLY A 489 20.82 15.64 26.59
C GLY A 489 20.79 14.15 26.94
N ARG A 490 19.63 13.65 27.37
CA ARG A 490 19.45 12.26 27.83
C ARG A 490 18.29 11.57 27.11
N GLU A 491 18.31 10.24 27.20
CA GLU A 491 17.19 9.39 26.81
C GLU A 491 16.11 9.34 27.90
N PHE A 492 14.98 8.71 27.57
CA PHE A 492 13.97 8.33 28.54
C PHE A 492 14.44 7.19 29.44
N THR A 493 14.01 7.24 30.68
CA THR A 493 14.29 6.26 31.72
C THR A 493 12.98 5.76 32.31
N ARG A 494 13.04 4.68 33.11
CA ARG A 494 11.86 4.19 33.84
C ARG A 494 11.24 5.23 34.78
N ALA A 495 12.02 6.21 35.23
CA ALA A 495 11.55 7.28 36.09
C ALA A 495 10.72 8.35 35.37
N ASP A 496 10.72 8.38 34.02
CA ASP A 496 9.87 9.28 33.23
C ASP A 496 8.44 8.71 33.12
N ASP A 497 7.80 8.49 34.28
CA ASP A 497 6.44 7.97 34.42
C ASP A 497 5.39 9.08 34.52
N GLU A 498 4.12 8.71 34.75
CA GLU A 498 2.99 9.64 34.86
C GLU A 498 3.12 10.66 36.02
N LYS A 499 3.99 10.40 37.00
CA LYS A 499 4.23 11.27 38.16
C LYS A 499 5.39 12.24 37.95
N ALA A 500 6.25 11.96 36.97
CA ALA A 500 7.38 12.82 36.64
C ALA A 500 6.97 14.04 35.81
N THR A 501 7.89 15.00 35.69
CA THR A 501 7.76 16.10 34.72
C THR A 501 7.64 15.52 33.31
N LEU A 502 6.68 16.01 32.54
CA LEU A 502 6.50 15.55 31.16
C LEU A 502 7.73 15.88 30.33
N ALA A 503 8.25 14.87 29.63
CA ALA A 503 9.50 14.95 28.91
C ALA A 503 9.29 14.75 27.41
N ALA A 504 10.15 15.35 26.60
CA ALA A 504 10.20 15.14 25.17
C ALA A 504 11.65 15.04 24.67
N VAL A 505 11.87 14.21 23.66
CA VAL A 505 13.11 14.19 22.89
C VAL A 505 12.77 14.66 21.48
N VAL A 506 13.45 15.68 20.97
CA VAL A 506 13.20 16.23 19.63
C VAL A 506 14.30 15.79 18.66
N ASN A 507 14.04 15.75 17.36
CA ASN A 507 15.11 15.52 16.39
C ASN A 507 15.87 16.81 16.01
N GLU A 508 17.02 16.66 15.36
CA GLU A 508 17.86 17.77 14.85
C GLU A 508 17.05 18.74 13.98
N THR A 509 16.24 18.23 13.05
CA THR A 509 15.43 19.07 12.16
C THR A 509 14.41 19.92 12.94
N MET A 510 13.76 19.35 13.96
CA MET A 510 12.81 20.09 14.80
C MET A 510 13.52 21.14 15.66
N ALA A 511 14.66 20.79 16.25
CA ALA A 511 15.50 21.71 17.02
C ALA A 511 15.93 22.92 16.17
N GLN A 512 16.40 22.68 14.95
CA GLN A 512 16.81 23.74 14.01
C GLN A 512 15.64 24.64 13.60
N ARG A 513 14.47 24.06 13.31
CA ARG A 513 13.30 24.82 12.83
C ARG A 513 12.74 25.77 13.89
N TYR A 514 12.52 25.27 15.11
CA TYR A 514 11.79 26.03 16.13
C TYR A 514 12.69 26.81 17.08
N TRP A 515 13.89 26.31 17.38
CA TRP A 515 14.82 26.98 18.28
C TRP A 515 15.91 27.80 17.56
N ARG A 516 16.06 27.65 16.23
CA ARG A 516 16.92 28.50 15.35
C ARG A 516 18.33 28.73 15.89
N GLY A 517 18.99 27.67 16.35
CA GLY A 517 20.34 27.72 16.90
C GLY A 517 20.43 27.98 18.41
N ARG A 518 19.31 28.23 19.10
CA ARG A 518 19.24 28.15 20.57
C ARG A 518 19.29 26.70 21.02
N ASN A 519 19.84 26.45 22.21
CA ASN A 519 19.84 25.12 22.80
C ASN A 519 18.40 24.72 23.15
N PRO A 520 17.83 23.66 22.54
CA PRO A 520 16.47 23.24 22.85
C PRO A 520 16.37 22.54 24.22
N LEU A 521 17.48 22.10 24.82
CA LEU A 521 17.44 21.40 26.11
C LEU A 521 16.93 22.31 27.23
N GLY A 522 15.95 21.82 27.97
CA GLY A 522 15.30 22.55 29.06
C GLY A 522 14.15 23.46 28.62
N GLU A 523 14.06 23.75 27.33
CA GLU A 523 12.94 24.49 26.75
C GLU A 523 11.66 23.65 26.73
N ARG A 524 10.52 24.29 26.47
CA ARG A 524 9.21 23.64 26.57
C ARG A 524 8.48 23.61 25.24
N LEU A 525 7.74 22.53 25.03
CA LEU A 525 6.73 22.42 23.98
C LEU A 525 5.43 21.89 24.57
N GLN A 526 4.31 22.35 24.04
CA GLN A 526 2.98 21.95 24.47
C GLN A 526 2.41 20.91 23.51
N LEU A 527 1.96 19.79 24.04
CA LEU A 527 1.22 18.76 23.32
C LEU A 527 -0.14 18.58 23.99
N LYS A 528 -1.24 18.74 23.24
CA LYS A 528 -2.62 18.59 23.77
C LYS A 528 -2.86 19.38 25.07
N GLY A 529 -2.36 20.63 25.12
CA GLY A 529 -2.50 21.49 26.31
C GLY A 529 -1.49 21.24 27.44
N ARG A 530 -0.71 20.15 27.38
CA ARG A 530 0.27 19.79 28.42
C ARG A 530 1.67 20.24 28.00
N TRP A 531 2.30 21.08 28.83
CA TRP A 531 3.69 21.50 28.61
C TRP A 531 4.65 20.39 29.00
N MET A 532 5.62 20.14 28.12
CA MET A 532 6.65 19.13 28.28
C MET A 532 8.02 19.77 28.10
N GLN A 533 8.99 19.34 28.89
CA GLN A 533 10.37 19.80 28.83
C GLN A 533 11.16 18.97 27.81
N VAL A 534 11.94 19.62 26.97
CA VAL A 534 12.86 18.94 26.06
C VAL A 534 14.08 18.46 26.84
N VAL A 535 14.24 17.14 26.97
CA VAL A 535 15.32 16.50 27.75
C VAL A 535 16.44 15.95 26.88
N GLY A 536 16.22 15.84 25.57
CA GLY A 536 17.20 15.29 24.63
C GLY A 536 16.98 15.74 23.20
N VAL A 537 18.02 15.64 22.39
CA VAL A 537 18.00 15.83 20.94
C VAL A 537 18.53 14.56 20.27
N ALA A 538 17.73 13.94 19.40
CA ALA A 538 18.11 12.74 18.64
C ALA A 538 18.50 13.09 17.20
N LYS A 539 19.31 12.25 16.57
CA LYS A 539 19.59 12.38 15.13
C LYS A 539 18.34 12.18 14.28
N ASP A 540 18.33 12.84 13.13
CA ASP A 540 17.26 12.67 12.14
C ASP A 540 17.17 11.22 11.64
N SER A 541 15.95 10.70 11.62
CA SER A 541 15.61 9.37 11.11
C SER A 541 14.56 9.43 10.01
N LYS A 542 14.35 8.31 9.31
CA LYS A 542 13.25 8.11 8.36
C LYS A 542 12.07 7.44 9.09
N TYR A 543 10.86 7.94 8.91
CA TYR A 543 9.67 7.48 9.63
C TYR A 543 8.63 6.84 8.73
N SER A 544 8.27 7.47 7.61
CA SER A 544 7.19 7.01 6.73
C SER A 544 7.70 6.47 5.40
N SER A 545 8.83 6.98 4.90
CA SER A 545 9.40 6.55 3.62
C SER A 545 10.91 6.67 3.59
N VAL A 546 11.60 5.72 2.95
CA VAL A 546 13.05 5.80 2.73
C VAL A 546 13.43 7.04 1.89
N ARG A 547 12.49 7.58 1.11
CA ARG A 547 12.70 8.74 0.23
C ARG A 547 12.30 10.08 0.86
N GLU A 548 11.81 10.10 2.11
CA GLU A 548 11.40 11.35 2.73
C GLU A 548 12.60 12.26 2.99
N LYS A 549 12.37 13.57 2.97
CA LYS A 549 13.35 14.54 3.48
C LYS A 549 13.30 14.53 5.01
N PRO A 550 14.38 14.95 5.71
CA PRO A 550 14.31 15.19 7.14
C PRO A 550 13.12 16.11 7.47
N THR A 551 12.28 15.68 8.41
CA THR A 551 11.11 16.43 8.87
C THR A 551 11.20 16.65 10.38
N PRO A 552 10.58 17.70 10.94
CA PRO A 552 10.47 17.84 12.38
C PRO A 552 9.75 16.62 12.97
N PHE A 553 10.32 16.04 14.02
CA PHE A 553 9.77 14.88 14.72
C PHE A 553 10.15 14.95 16.21
N PHE A 554 9.30 14.44 17.08
CA PHE A 554 9.63 14.28 18.49
C PHE A 554 9.13 12.96 19.06
N PHE A 555 9.65 12.62 20.24
CA PHE A 555 9.34 11.41 20.97
C PHE A 555 8.86 11.79 22.35
N VAL A 556 7.93 11.00 22.90
CA VAL A 556 7.44 11.14 24.28
C VAL A 556 7.50 9.80 25.01
N PRO A 557 7.65 9.78 26.34
CA PRO A 557 7.70 8.55 27.12
C PRO A 557 6.40 7.76 27.00
N LEU A 558 6.50 6.49 26.62
CA LEU A 558 5.36 5.57 26.54
C LEU A 558 4.61 5.45 27.88
N ARG A 559 5.37 5.47 28.99
CA ARG A 559 4.84 5.34 30.36
C ARG A 559 3.90 6.48 30.75
N GLN A 560 3.97 7.64 30.09
CA GLN A 560 3.12 8.81 30.39
C GLN A 560 1.74 8.77 29.72
N ASN A 561 1.50 7.82 28.80
CA ASN A 561 0.30 7.79 27.95
C ASN A 561 -0.47 6.45 27.97
N SER A 562 -0.10 5.48 28.83
CA SER A 562 -0.92 4.29 29.12
C SER A 562 -1.39 3.50 27.87
N LEU A 563 -0.49 3.30 26.89
CA LEU A 563 -0.83 2.64 25.62
C LEU A 563 -1.00 1.12 25.76
N ARG A 564 -2.12 0.61 25.22
CA ARG A 564 -2.48 -0.83 25.19
C ARG A 564 -2.10 -1.53 23.88
N GLY A 565 -1.67 -0.78 22.87
CA GLY A 565 -1.11 -1.30 21.62
C GLY A 565 0.31 -0.80 21.44
N SER A 566 1.26 -1.72 21.41
CA SER A 566 2.69 -1.40 21.30
C SER A 566 3.43 -2.48 20.52
N VAL A 567 4.47 -2.04 19.81
CA VAL A 567 5.44 -2.91 19.17
C VAL A 567 6.64 -3.05 20.10
N LEU A 568 7.02 -4.29 20.37
CA LEU A 568 8.24 -4.63 21.07
C LEU A 568 9.37 -4.74 20.04
N ASN A 569 10.35 -3.86 20.13
CA ASN A 569 11.56 -3.88 19.32
C ASN A 569 12.67 -4.56 20.12
N ILE A 570 13.37 -5.51 19.51
CA ILE A 570 14.36 -6.36 20.16
C ILE A 570 15.62 -6.37 19.31
N ARG A 571 16.72 -5.89 19.88
CA ARG A 571 18.03 -6.02 19.26
C ARG A 571 18.64 -7.38 19.63
N THR A 572 18.92 -8.18 18.62
CA THR A 572 19.50 -9.52 18.78
C THR A 572 20.20 -9.99 17.50
N PRO A 573 21.35 -10.69 17.62
CA PRO A 573 21.98 -11.39 16.49
C PRO A 573 21.28 -12.72 16.14
N LEU A 574 20.32 -13.18 16.95
CA LEU A 574 19.64 -14.46 16.73
C LEU A 574 18.67 -14.40 15.54
N ALA A 575 18.36 -15.57 14.97
CA ALA A 575 17.38 -15.68 13.89
C ALA A 575 15.95 -15.38 14.38
N PRO A 576 15.08 -14.77 13.55
CA PRO A 576 13.72 -14.41 13.96
C PRO A 576 12.86 -15.56 14.47
N GLN A 577 13.01 -16.76 13.90
CA GLN A 577 12.23 -17.93 14.28
C GLN A 577 12.54 -18.40 15.71
N THR A 578 13.82 -18.34 16.09
CA THR A 578 14.27 -18.70 17.45
C THR A 578 13.73 -17.71 18.46
N MET A 579 13.82 -16.42 18.16
CA MET A 579 13.37 -15.35 19.06
C MET A 579 11.84 -15.35 19.20
N ALA A 580 11.10 -15.55 18.11
CA ALA A 580 9.63 -15.64 18.14
C ALA A 580 9.13 -16.75 19.08
N THR A 581 9.77 -17.92 19.07
CA THR A 581 9.41 -19.04 19.94
C THR A 581 9.69 -18.72 21.41
N ALA A 582 10.81 -18.04 21.70
CA ALA A 582 11.15 -17.62 23.06
C ALA A 582 10.16 -16.57 23.60
N ILE A 583 9.84 -15.55 22.80
CA ILE A 583 8.87 -14.51 23.19
C ILE A 583 7.48 -15.10 23.41
N ALA A 584 7.01 -15.98 22.52
CA ALA A 584 5.71 -16.62 22.68
C ALA A 584 5.60 -17.37 24.02
N ARG A 585 6.68 -18.06 24.43
CA ARG A 585 6.74 -18.74 25.72
C ARG A 585 6.64 -17.76 26.89
N GLU A 586 7.37 -16.65 26.84
CA GLU A 586 7.32 -15.63 27.90
C GLU A 586 5.95 -14.96 27.99
N VAL A 587 5.32 -14.67 26.85
CA VAL A 587 3.95 -14.13 26.78
C VAL A 587 2.96 -15.11 27.41
N HIS A 588 3.02 -16.39 27.04
CA HIS A 588 2.13 -17.41 27.62
C HIS A 588 2.33 -17.57 29.13
N ALA A 589 3.57 -17.51 29.61
CA ALA A 589 3.87 -17.64 31.05
C ALA A 589 3.47 -16.41 31.89
N LEU A 590 3.18 -15.28 31.26
CA LEU A 590 2.65 -14.08 31.92
C LEU A 590 1.12 -13.99 31.86
N ASP A 591 0.50 -14.68 30.91
CA ASP A 591 -0.95 -14.70 30.72
C ASP A 591 -1.63 -15.86 31.48
N SER A 592 -0.88 -16.92 31.80
CA SER A 592 -1.28 -18.01 32.70
C SER A 592 -1.25 -17.59 34.16
#